data_AF-A0A7C3SBW1-F1
#
_entry.id   AF-A0A7C3SBW1-F1
#
_cell.length_a   1.000
_cell.length_b   1.000
_cell.length_c   1.000
_cell.angle_alpha   90.00
_cell.angle_beta   90.00
_cell.angle_gamma   90.00
#
_symmetry.space_group_name_H-M   'P 1'
#
loop_
_entity.id
_entity.type
_entity.pdbx_description
1 polymer ?
#
loop_
_entity_poly.entity_id
_entity_poly.type
_entity_poly.pdbx_seq_one_letter_code
_entity_poly.pdbx_strand_id
1 'polypeptide(L)'
;MAERRNFHDALEPIIYLNSSFVIALRARHDPFHYECRTFFDRLQAEGVVCVVSDFVYNEVAFYILRRFLLREAQRTGQRWEDILRTAPYIFQTAMNEVEVVKAEIDRSTVYLPTSESAKDLAFVLMRQYNLLPTDAYHVAVALDAGVSAFVSLDEDLLAVDGIVVHTCP
;
A
#
# COMPACT_ATOMS: atom_id res chain seq x y z
N MET A 1 22.15 0.60 0.11
CA MET A 1 20.87 0.21 -0.52
C MET A 1 20.02 -0.47 0.53
N ALA A 2 18.74 -0.69 0.25
CA ALA A 2 17.88 -1.47 1.14
C ALA A 2 18.37 -2.91 1.25
N GLU A 3 18.08 -3.55 2.38
CA GLU A 3 18.17 -5.00 2.51
C GLU A 3 16.91 -5.64 1.92
N ARG A 4 17.06 -6.37 0.81
CA ARG A 4 15.97 -7.18 0.26
C ARG A 4 15.80 -8.45 1.11
N ARG A 5 14.58 -8.72 1.55
CA ARG A 5 14.18 -9.97 2.21
C ARG A 5 13.03 -10.63 1.48
N ASN A 6 13.03 -11.95 1.48
CA ASN A 6 11.91 -12.75 1.03
C ASN A 6 10.87 -12.87 2.16
N PHE A 7 9.62 -13.12 1.80
CA PHE A 7 8.53 -13.40 2.73
C PHE A 7 8.75 -14.58 3.70
N HIS A 8 9.78 -15.39 3.48
CA HIS A 8 10.19 -16.48 4.37
C HIS A 8 11.29 -16.11 5.37
N ASP A 9 11.91 -14.94 5.23
CA ASP A 9 13.01 -14.52 6.09
C ASP A 9 12.54 -14.08 7.49
N ALA A 10 13.48 -13.80 8.38
CA ALA A 10 13.18 -13.33 9.73
C ALA A 10 12.43 -11.98 9.70
N LEU A 11 11.42 -11.86 10.56
CA LEU A 11 10.53 -10.70 10.64
C LEU A 11 10.98 -9.73 11.71
N GLU A 12 10.86 -8.44 11.40
CA GLU A 12 10.92 -7.37 12.39
C GLU A 12 9.64 -7.32 13.24
N PRO A 13 9.73 -6.85 14.49
CA PRO A 13 8.57 -6.77 15.38
C PRO A 13 7.51 -5.75 14.91
N ILE A 14 7.90 -4.76 14.11
CA ILE A 14 7.02 -3.74 13.54
C ILE A 14 7.34 -3.63 12.05
N ILE A 15 6.34 -3.77 11.20
CA ILE A 15 6.50 -3.74 9.73
C ILE A 15 5.45 -2.80 9.11
N TYR A 16 5.92 -1.92 8.25
CA TYR A 16 5.08 -1.03 7.45
C TYR A 16 4.51 -1.77 6.23
N LEU A 17 3.19 -1.75 6.05
CA LEU A 17 2.55 -2.34 4.87
C LEU A 17 2.38 -1.26 3.78
N ASN A 18 3.15 -1.37 2.71
CA ASN A 18 2.99 -0.51 1.53
C ASN A 18 1.67 -0.83 0.79
N SER A 19 1.11 0.16 0.09
CA SER A 19 -0.14 0.02 -0.65
C SER A 19 -0.11 -1.10 -1.70
N SER A 20 1.02 -1.31 -2.39
CA SER A 20 1.21 -2.38 -3.37
C SER A 20 0.94 -3.76 -2.77
N PHE A 21 1.48 -4.03 -1.58
CA PHE A 21 1.23 -5.25 -0.82
C PHE A 21 -0.22 -5.36 -0.36
N VAL A 22 -0.79 -4.27 0.20
CA VAL A 22 -2.19 -4.28 0.68
C VAL A 22 -3.17 -4.51 -0.47
N ILE A 23 -2.91 -3.96 -1.65
CA ILE A 23 -3.69 -4.19 -2.86
C ILE A 23 -3.63 -5.66 -3.27
N ALA A 24 -2.43 -6.23 -3.43
CA ALA A 24 -2.25 -7.64 -3.82
C ALA A 24 -2.88 -8.61 -2.80
N LEU A 25 -2.74 -8.31 -1.50
CA LEU A 25 -3.37 -9.07 -0.41
C LEU A 25 -4.90 -9.16 -0.56
N ARG A 26 -5.56 -8.18 -1.20
CA ARG A 26 -7.03 -8.13 -1.34
C ARG A 26 -7.53 -8.52 -2.73
N ALA A 27 -6.75 -8.22 -3.77
CA ALA A 27 -7.11 -8.49 -5.14
C ALA A 27 -6.86 -9.96 -5.48
N ARG A 28 -7.89 -10.82 -5.40
CA ARG A 28 -7.79 -12.26 -5.72
C ARG A 28 -7.27 -12.60 -7.12
N HIS A 29 -7.30 -11.65 -8.05
CA HIS A 29 -6.78 -11.81 -9.41
C HIS A 29 -5.34 -11.31 -9.55
N ASP A 30 -4.77 -10.73 -8.49
CA ASP A 30 -3.37 -10.34 -8.47
C ASP A 30 -2.48 -11.59 -8.46
N PRO A 31 -1.44 -11.65 -9.31
CA PRO A 31 -0.54 -12.80 -9.36
C PRO A 31 0.11 -13.15 -8.01
N PHE A 32 0.32 -12.15 -7.15
CA PHE A 32 0.98 -12.32 -5.85
C PHE A 32 0.00 -12.47 -4.69
N HIS A 33 -1.31 -12.58 -4.97
CA HIS A 33 -2.34 -12.62 -3.94
C HIS A 33 -2.11 -13.70 -2.89
N TYR A 34 -1.73 -14.90 -3.33
CA TYR A 34 -1.57 -16.06 -2.44
C TYR A 34 -0.33 -15.92 -1.56
N GLU A 35 0.77 -15.44 -2.13
CA GLU A 35 2.03 -15.16 -1.45
C GLU A 35 1.83 -14.05 -0.41
N CYS A 36 1.20 -12.94 -0.80
CA CYS A 36 0.87 -11.85 0.12
C CYS A 36 -0.05 -12.30 1.24
N ARG A 37 -1.04 -13.16 0.93
CA ARG A 37 -1.95 -13.70 1.94
C ARG A 37 -1.23 -14.58 2.96
N THR A 38 -0.41 -15.50 2.48
CA THR A 38 0.39 -16.40 3.33
C THR A 38 1.33 -15.61 4.21
N PHE A 39 2.00 -14.59 3.66
CA PHE A 39 2.87 -13.72 4.42
C PHE A 39 2.11 -12.93 5.49
N PHE A 40 0.97 -12.34 5.13
CA PHE A 40 0.15 -11.61 6.09
C PHE A 40 -0.35 -12.49 7.24
N ASP A 41 -0.81 -13.71 6.94
CA ASP A 41 -1.23 -14.66 7.98
C ASP A 41 -0.05 -15.02 8.91
N ARG A 42 1.18 -15.10 8.39
CA ARG A 42 2.41 -15.26 9.19
C ARG A 42 2.70 -14.06 10.09
N LEU A 43 2.60 -12.83 9.56
CA LEU A 43 2.78 -11.60 10.37
C LEU A 43 1.85 -11.61 11.58
N GLN A 44 0.58 -12.01 11.39
CA GLN A 44 -0.41 -12.10 12.45
C GLN A 44 -0.08 -13.22 13.45
N ALA A 45 0.32 -14.40 12.96
CA ALA A 45 0.66 -15.54 13.81
C ALA A 45 1.89 -15.29 14.70
N GLU A 46 2.88 -14.55 14.19
CA GLU A 46 4.10 -14.18 14.94
C GLU A 46 3.92 -12.91 15.79
N GLY A 47 2.72 -12.29 15.78
CA GLY A 47 2.43 -11.12 16.59
C GLY A 47 3.14 -9.84 16.13
N VAL A 48 3.50 -9.75 14.85
CA VAL A 48 4.12 -8.57 14.26
C VAL A 48 3.12 -7.41 14.23
N VAL A 49 3.55 -6.24 14.71
CA VAL A 49 2.76 -5.01 14.64
C VAL A 49 2.82 -4.47 13.22
N CYS A 50 1.72 -4.65 12.48
CA CYS A 50 1.59 -4.11 11.14
C CYS A 50 1.15 -2.64 11.21
N VAL A 51 1.80 -1.76 10.45
CA VAL A 51 1.49 -0.32 10.45
C VAL A 51 1.25 0.20 9.03
N VAL A 52 0.42 1.23 8.89
CA VAL A 52 0.08 1.87 7.61
C VAL A 52 -0.07 3.38 7.77
N SER A 53 0.08 4.16 6.70
CA SER A 53 -0.20 5.61 6.71
C SER A 53 -1.48 5.94 5.94
N ASP A 54 -1.88 7.21 5.99
CA ASP A 54 -3.00 7.78 5.21
C ASP A 54 -2.87 7.56 3.71
N PHE A 55 -1.62 7.49 3.20
CA PHE A 55 -1.35 7.20 1.80
C PHE A 55 -1.81 5.80 1.39
N VAL A 56 -1.67 4.79 2.27
CA VAL A 56 -2.16 3.42 1.98
C VAL A 56 -3.67 3.43 1.79
N TYR A 57 -4.41 4.11 2.67
CA TYR A 57 -5.86 4.21 2.55
C TYR A 57 -6.27 4.91 1.25
N ASN A 58 -5.61 6.02 0.91
CA ASN A 58 -5.91 6.77 -0.29
C ASN A 58 -5.65 5.95 -1.57
N GLU A 59 -4.51 5.28 -1.64
CA GLU A 59 -4.14 4.50 -2.83
C GLU A 59 -4.96 3.22 -2.98
N VAL A 60 -5.25 2.51 -1.88
CA VAL A 60 -6.15 1.35 -1.91
C VAL A 60 -7.55 1.77 -2.34
N ALA A 61 -8.08 2.88 -1.79
CA ALA A 61 -9.38 3.39 -2.19
C ALA A 61 -9.40 3.78 -3.67
N PHE A 62 -8.39 4.53 -4.12
CA PHE A 62 -8.26 4.92 -5.51
C PHE A 62 -8.14 3.72 -6.46
N TYR A 63 -7.37 2.69 -6.08
CA TYR A 63 -7.25 1.45 -6.83
C TYR A 63 -8.62 0.77 -7.01
N ILE A 64 -9.37 0.59 -5.93
CA ILE A 64 -10.70 -0.03 -5.96
C ILE A 64 -11.64 0.79 -6.86
N LEU A 65 -11.75 2.10 -6.62
CA LEU A 65 -12.58 3.01 -7.41
C LEU A 65 -12.23 2.93 -8.90
N ARG A 66 -10.94 3.08 -9.23
CA ARG A 66 -10.45 3.06 -10.60
C ARG A 66 -10.74 1.73 -11.29
N ARG A 67 -10.63 0.61 -10.58
CA ARG A 67 -10.96 -0.73 -11.12
C ARG A 67 -12.42 -0.82 -11.55
N PHE A 68 -13.37 -0.34 -10.75
CA PHE A 68 -14.79 -0.33 -11.12
C PHE A 68 -15.08 0.60 -12.29
N LEU A 69 -14.52 1.81 -12.25
CA LEU A 69 -14.72 2.81 -13.30
C LEU A 69 -14.13 2.35 -14.64
N LEU A 70 -12.96 1.72 -14.64
CA LEU A 70 -12.35 1.15 -15.85
C LEU A 70 -13.17 0.00 -16.43
N ARG A 71 -13.73 -0.89 -15.59
CA ARG A 71 -14.61 -1.97 -16.07
C ARG A 71 -15.86 -1.41 -16.75
N GLU A 72 -16.47 -0.39 -16.17
CA GLU A 72 -17.66 0.24 -16.77
C GLU A 72 -17.31 1.06 -18.03
N ALA A 73 -16.18 1.75 -18.02
CA ALA A 73 -15.64 2.44 -19.19
C ALA A 73 -15.44 1.47 -20.37
N GLN A 74 -14.85 0.30 -20.10
CA GLN A 74 -14.68 -0.76 -21.12
C GLN A 74 -16.03 -1.28 -21.62
N ARG A 75 -17.02 -1.45 -20.74
CA ARG A 75 -18.36 -1.93 -21.11
C ARG A 75 -19.13 -0.93 -21.99
N THR A 76 -18.93 0.36 -21.76
CA THR A 76 -19.69 1.45 -22.40
C THR A 76 -18.95 2.14 -23.54
N GLY A 77 -17.64 1.90 -23.69
CA GLY A 77 -16.77 2.60 -24.64
C GLY A 77 -16.47 4.06 -24.25
N GLN A 78 -16.80 4.47 -23.03
CA GLN A 78 -16.53 5.82 -22.52
C GLN A 78 -15.16 5.90 -21.84
N ARG A 79 -14.70 7.12 -21.56
CA ARG A 79 -13.56 7.31 -20.65
C ARG A 79 -14.00 7.09 -19.20
N TRP A 80 -13.11 6.56 -18.36
CA TRP A 80 -13.45 6.28 -16.96
C TRP A 80 -13.79 7.54 -16.16
N GLU A 81 -13.20 8.68 -16.52
CA GLU A 81 -13.51 9.99 -15.91
C GLU A 81 -14.95 10.42 -16.22
N ASP A 82 -15.48 10.05 -17.39
CA ASP A 82 -16.86 10.39 -17.78
C ASP A 82 -17.87 9.50 -17.04
N ILE A 83 -17.51 8.25 -16.73
CA ILE A 83 -18.35 7.32 -15.93
C ILE A 83 -18.71 7.92 -14.57
N LEU A 84 -17.80 8.66 -13.94
CA LEU A 84 -18.09 9.34 -12.66
C LEU A 84 -19.28 10.30 -12.77
N ARG A 85 -19.46 10.93 -13.94
CA ARG A 85 -20.52 11.91 -14.20
C ARG A 85 -21.80 11.24 -14.67
N THR A 86 -21.69 10.18 -15.47
CA THR A 86 -22.81 9.55 -16.17
C THR A 86 -23.41 8.36 -15.43
N ALA A 87 -22.64 7.71 -14.57
CA ALA A 87 -23.02 6.50 -13.83
C ALA A 87 -22.54 6.55 -12.35
N PRO A 88 -23.00 7.52 -11.54
CA PRO A 88 -22.54 7.71 -10.16
C PRO A 88 -22.78 6.47 -9.26
N TYR A 89 -23.74 5.61 -9.61
CA TYR A 89 -23.99 4.36 -8.88
C TYR A 89 -22.79 3.38 -8.92
N ILE A 90 -21.94 3.44 -9.96
CA ILE A 90 -20.72 2.63 -10.04
C ILE A 90 -19.73 3.06 -8.96
N PHE A 91 -19.59 4.37 -8.75
CA PHE A 91 -18.77 4.92 -7.69
C PHE A 91 -19.30 4.48 -6.32
N GLN A 92 -20.61 4.60 -6.08
CA GLN A 92 -21.21 4.16 -4.81
C GLN A 92 -21.03 2.67 -4.55
N THR A 93 -21.15 1.84 -5.60
CA THR A 93 -20.89 0.40 -5.49
C THR A 93 -19.43 0.12 -5.13
N ALA A 94 -18.49 0.85 -5.74
CA ALA A 94 -17.07 0.72 -5.41
C ALA A 94 -16.77 1.22 -3.98
N MET A 95 -17.45 2.27 -3.51
CA MET A 95 -17.30 2.77 -2.14
C MET A 95 -17.70 1.74 -1.08
N ASN A 96 -18.71 0.89 -1.34
CA ASN A 96 -19.03 -0.22 -0.45
C ASN A 96 -17.83 -1.16 -0.25
N GLU A 97 -17.06 -1.44 -1.30
CA GLU A 97 -15.85 -2.25 -1.20
C GLU A 97 -14.71 -1.49 -0.50
N VAL A 98 -14.57 -0.18 -0.75
CA VAL A 98 -13.60 0.67 -0.04
C VAL A 98 -13.85 0.64 1.47
N GLU A 99 -15.10 0.75 1.92
CA GLU A 99 -15.47 0.73 3.33
C GLU A 99 -15.16 -0.62 3.99
N VAL A 100 -15.44 -1.73 3.29
CA VAL A 100 -15.10 -3.07 3.78
C VAL A 100 -13.58 -3.22 3.92
N VAL A 101 -12.81 -2.85 2.90
CA VAL A 101 -11.35 -2.97 2.93
C VAL A 101 -10.74 -2.05 3.99
N LYS A 102 -11.25 -0.82 4.12
CA LYS A 102 -10.85 0.10 5.19
C LYS A 102 -11.04 -0.52 6.57
N ALA A 103 -12.22 -1.08 6.86
CA ALA A 103 -12.52 -1.71 8.14
C ALA A 103 -11.66 -2.95 8.42
N GLU A 104 -11.14 -3.60 7.39
CA GLU A 104 -10.18 -4.70 7.54
C GLU A 104 -8.75 -4.20 7.82
N ILE A 105 -8.32 -3.14 7.13
CA ILE A 105 -7.04 -2.46 7.43
C ILE A 105 -7.06 -1.98 8.88
N ASP A 106 -8.11 -1.26 9.29
CA ASP A 106 -8.26 -0.72 10.65
C ASP A 106 -8.22 -1.81 11.75
N ARG A 107 -8.73 -3.02 11.45
CA ARG A 107 -8.74 -4.13 12.40
C ARG A 107 -7.38 -4.80 12.58
N SER A 108 -6.49 -4.66 11.62
CA SER A 108 -5.28 -5.48 11.53
C SER A 108 -3.98 -4.68 11.48
N THR A 109 -4.08 -3.35 11.55
CA THR A 109 -2.94 -2.45 11.46
C THR A 109 -3.07 -1.29 12.44
N VAL A 110 -1.94 -0.69 12.79
CA VAL A 110 -1.86 0.58 13.52
C VAL A 110 -1.64 1.71 12.53
N TYR A 111 -2.45 2.76 12.66
CA TYR A 111 -2.34 3.96 11.83
C TYR A 111 -1.17 4.85 12.25
N LEU A 112 -0.35 5.25 11.28
CA LEU A 112 0.69 6.25 11.42
C LEU A 112 0.25 7.56 10.75
N PRO A 113 0.02 8.63 11.53
CA PRO A 113 -0.30 9.93 10.96
C PRO A 113 0.93 10.56 10.30
N THR A 114 0.72 11.23 9.18
CA THR A 114 1.78 12.03 8.54
C THR A 114 2.10 13.27 9.38
N SER A 115 3.32 13.33 9.90
CA SER A 115 3.88 14.49 10.61
C SER A 115 4.45 15.54 9.65
N GLU A 116 4.75 16.74 10.15
CA GLU A 116 5.46 17.75 9.34
C GLU A 116 6.90 17.31 9.01
N SER A 117 7.60 16.64 9.93
CA SER A 117 8.94 16.10 9.68
C SER A 117 8.94 15.02 8.60
N ALA A 118 7.91 14.16 8.57
CA ALA A 118 7.74 13.19 7.50
C ALA A 118 7.52 13.86 6.14
N LYS A 119 6.81 15.00 6.08
CA LYS A 119 6.63 15.75 4.82
C LYS A 119 7.96 16.27 4.29
N ASP A 120 8.75 16.91 5.14
CA ASP A 120 10.07 17.42 4.74
C ASP A 120 11.00 16.28 4.29
N LEU A 121 11.00 15.18 5.05
CA LEU A 121 11.78 13.99 4.71
C LEU A 121 11.37 13.39 3.37
N ALA A 122 10.07 13.34 3.04
CA ALA A 122 9.60 12.83 1.75
C ALA A 122 10.24 13.60 0.57
N PHE A 123 10.29 14.93 0.61
CA PHE A 123 10.94 15.71 -0.44
C PHE A 123 12.46 15.45 -0.55
N VAL A 124 13.12 15.20 0.59
CA VAL A 124 14.54 14.79 0.60
C VAL A 124 14.69 13.43 -0.09
N LEU A 125 13.86 12.44 0.26
CA LEU A 125 13.89 11.10 -0.32
C LEU A 125 13.59 11.10 -1.82
N MET A 126 12.60 11.89 -2.28
CA MET A 126 12.31 12.09 -3.71
C MET A 126 13.57 12.56 -4.45
N ARG A 127 14.27 13.56 -3.91
CA ARG A 127 15.47 14.10 -4.55
C ARG A 127 16.66 13.13 -4.48
N GLN A 128 16.84 12.45 -3.37
CA GLN A 128 18.01 11.59 -3.13
C GLN A 128 17.92 10.27 -3.88
N TYR A 129 16.73 9.66 -3.89
CA TYR A 129 16.51 8.31 -4.41
C TYR A 129 15.66 8.29 -5.70
N ASN A 130 15.27 9.45 -6.23
CA ASN A 130 14.39 9.60 -7.39
C ASN A 130 13.03 8.90 -7.23
N LEU A 131 12.55 8.78 -5.99
CA LEU A 131 11.25 8.18 -5.71
C LEU A 131 10.12 9.07 -6.22
N LEU A 132 9.04 8.44 -6.68
CA LEU A 132 7.79 9.13 -6.88
C LEU A 132 7.24 9.65 -5.54
N PRO A 133 6.37 10.68 -5.57
CA PRO A 133 5.92 11.31 -4.34
C PRO A 133 5.34 10.35 -3.32
N THR A 134 4.45 9.43 -3.73
CA THR A 134 3.79 8.54 -2.78
C THR A 134 4.77 7.56 -2.12
N ASP A 135 5.71 6.99 -2.88
CA ASP A 135 6.71 6.07 -2.35
C ASP A 135 7.62 6.76 -1.33
N ALA A 136 8.03 8.00 -1.63
CA ALA A 136 8.78 8.81 -0.68
C ALA A 136 7.97 9.12 0.59
N TYR A 137 6.67 9.36 0.49
CA TYR A 137 5.81 9.57 1.65
C TYR A 137 5.62 8.30 2.48
N HIS A 138 5.44 7.13 1.86
CA HIS A 138 5.40 5.85 2.58
C HIS A 138 6.65 5.64 3.42
N VAL A 139 7.82 5.81 2.80
CA VAL A 139 9.12 5.66 3.46
C VAL A 139 9.29 6.71 4.56
N ALA A 140 8.99 7.97 4.27
CA ALA A 140 9.18 9.06 5.23
C ALA A 140 8.32 8.91 6.48
N VAL A 141 7.03 8.56 6.33
CA VAL A 141 6.12 8.38 7.47
C VAL A 141 6.56 7.21 8.36
N ALA A 142 6.98 6.10 7.75
CA ALA A 142 7.46 4.95 8.49
C ALA A 142 8.75 5.27 9.26
N LEU A 143 9.73 5.90 8.59
CA LEU A 143 11.01 6.26 9.21
C LEU A 143 10.86 7.30 10.32
N ASP A 144 9.98 8.29 10.15
CA ASP A 144 9.67 9.28 11.18
C ASP A 144 9.06 8.64 12.44
N ALA A 145 8.30 7.55 12.25
CA ALA A 145 7.77 6.72 13.33
C ALA A 145 8.77 5.67 13.87
N GLY A 146 10.01 5.64 13.37
CA GLY A 146 11.03 4.68 13.77
C GLY A 146 10.87 3.27 13.19
N VAL A 147 10.09 3.11 12.13
CA VAL A 147 9.85 1.84 11.43
C VAL A 147 10.70 1.79 10.16
N SER A 148 11.67 0.87 10.12
CA SER A 148 12.58 0.70 8.98
C SER A 148 12.34 -0.57 8.17
N ALA A 149 11.39 -1.41 8.59
CA ALA A 149 11.00 -2.61 7.87
C ALA A 149 9.69 -2.40 7.11
N PHE A 150 9.69 -2.75 5.84
CA PHE A 150 8.58 -2.56 4.92
C PHE A 150 8.22 -3.90 4.29
N VAL A 151 6.95 -4.07 3.96
CA VAL A 151 6.54 -5.05 2.95
C VAL A 151 5.99 -4.31 1.75
N SER A 152 6.53 -4.60 0.57
CA SER A 152 6.19 -3.93 -0.68
C SER A 152 6.42 -4.86 -1.88
N LEU A 153 5.56 -4.75 -2.89
CA LEU A 153 5.81 -5.32 -4.22
C LEU A 153 6.45 -4.30 -5.17
N ASP A 154 6.57 -3.05 -4.73
CA ASP A 154 7.29 -2.01 -5.46
C ASP A 154 8.79 -2.10 -5.17
N GLU A 155 9.56 -2.41 -6.21
CA GLU A 155 11.02 -2.52 -6.14
C GLU A 155 11.71 -1.16 -5.99
N ASP A 156 11.05 -0.03 -6.27
CA ASP A 156 11.65 1.31 -6.16
C ASP A 156 12.09 1.63 -4.73
N LEU A 157 11.42 1.04 -3.72
CA LEU A 157 11.82 1.16 -2.31
C LEU A 157 13.20 0.55 -2.05
N LEU A 158 13.67 -0.38 -2.88
CA LEU A 158 15.00 -1.00 -2.70
C LEU A 158 16.16 -0.02 -2.91
N ALA A 159 15.89 1.11 -3.57
CA ALA A 159 16.87 2.18 -3.74
C ALA A 159 17.21 2.89 -2.42
N VAL A 160 16.32 2.85 -1.42
CA VAL A 160 16.48 3.61 -0.16
C VAL A 160 17.46 2.92 0.77
N ASP A 161 18.45 3.65 1.29
CA ASP A 161 19.42 3.09 2.23
C ASP A 161 18.85 2.93 3.63
N GLY A 162 19.27 1.88 4.34
CA GLY A 162 19.00 1.71 5.76
C GLY A 162 17.61 1.15 6.10
N ILE A 163 16.86 0.69 5.09
CA ILE A 163 15.58 0.00 5.28
C ILE A 163 15.67 -1.48 4.90
N VAL A 164 14.74 -2.27 5.43
CA VAL A 164 14.50 -3.67 5.05
C VAL A 164 13.22 -3.72 4.23
N VAL A 165 13.24 -4.38 3.08
CA VAL A 165 12.06 -4.56 2.22
C VAL A 165 11.80 -6.05 2.04
N HIS A 166 10.73 -6.53 2.67
CA HIS A 166 10.13 -7.83 2.42
C HIS A 166 9.36 -7.77 1.11
N THR A 167 9.74 -8.61 0.14
CA THR A 167 9.10 -8.66 -1.18
C THR A 167 9.09 -10.08 -1.75
N CYS A 168 8.23 -10.33 -2.73
CA CYS A 168 8.25 -11.55 -3.53
C CYS A 168 9.37 -11.45 -4.59
N PRO A 169 10.06 -12.56 -4.92
CA PRO A 169 10.95 -12.63 -6.08
C PRO A 169 10.19 -12.65 -7.41
#